data_AF-A0A964G2F7-F1
#
_entry.id   AF-A0A964G2F7-F1
#
_cell.length_a   1.000
_cell.length_b   1.000
_cell.length_c   1.000
_cell.angle_alpha   90.00
_cell.angle_beta   90.00
_cell.angle_gamma   90.00
#
_symmetry.space_group_name_H-M   'P 1'
#
loop_
_entity.id
_entity.type
_entity.pdbx_description
1 polymer ?
#
loop_
_entity_poly.entity_id
_entity_poly.type
_entity_poly.pdbx_seq_one_letter_code
_entity_poly.pdbx_strand_id
1 'polypeptide(L)' 'MQVKDMTVEQLRDLIRHTVEQCLEEYLGDADAGLEVKEEVKLKLLESMKRKQSGENSLEPVEVHQKLGMKAIAL' A
#
# COMPACT_ATOMS: atom_id res chain seq x y z
N MET A 1 1.28 22.62 29.76
CA MET A 1 0.70 21.49 30.52
C MET A 1 1.87 20.67 31.04
N GLN A 2 2.04 20.52 32.35
CA GLN A 2 3.01 19.56 32.89
C GLN A 2 2.30 18.21 33.06
N VAL A 3 3.01 17.10 32.85
CA VAL A 3 2.43 15.74 32.90
C VAL A 3 1.75 15.45 34.24
N LYS A 4 2.25 16.04 35.32
CA LYS A 4 1.69 15.95 36.68
C LYS A 4 0.30 16.59 36.83
N ASP A 5 -0.12 17.44 35.91
CA ASP A 5 -1.41 18.13 35.93
C ASP A 5 -2.44 17.41 35.04
N MET A 6 -2.08 16.27 34.43
CA MET A 6 -2.96 15.51 33.54
C MET A 6 -3.86 14.56 34.31
N THR A 7 -5.10 14.42 33.86
CA THR A 7 -5.97 13.35 34.35
C THR A 7 -5.51 12.01 33.79
N VAL A 8 -5.95 10.91 34.41
CA VAL A 8 -5.63 9.55 33.95
C VAL A 8 -6.10 9.31 32.52
N GLU A 9 -7.24 9.89 32.11
CA GLU A 9 -7.74 9.80 30.74
C GLU A 9 -6.81 10.51 29.76
N GLN A 10 -6.44 11.77 30.05
CA GLN A 10 -5.53 12.54 29.20
C GLN A 10 -4.17 11.86 29.05
N LEU A 11 -3.67 11.22 30.11
CA LEU A 11 -2.42 10.46 30.05
C LEU A 11 -2.56 9.20 29.18
N ARG A 12 -3.68 8.47 29.28
CA ARG A 12 -3.95 7.29 28.45
C ARG A 12 -4.07 7.67 26.98
N ASP A 13 -4.71 8.80 26.68
CA ASP A 13 -4.85 9.29 25.31
C ASP A 13 -3.51 9.72 24.72
N LEU A 14 -2.68 10.43 25.52
CA LEU A 14 -1.33 10.78 25.10
C LEU A 14 -0.48 9.54 24.77
N ILE A 15 -0.53 8.51 25.63
CA ILE A 15 0.20 7.26 25.39
C ILE A 15 -0.32 6.57 24.14
N ARG A 16 -1.65 6.49 23.96
CA ARG A 16 -2.28 5.87 22.80
C ARG A 16 -1.83 6.54 21.50
N HIS A 17 -1.92 7.87 21.42
CA HIS A 17 -1.48 8.60 20.23
C HIS A 17 0.01 8.43 19.97
N THR A 18 0.84 8.44 21.01
CA THR A 18 2.28 8.22 20.84
C THR A 18 2.55 6.83 20.25
N VAL A 19 1.84 5.81 20.71
CA VAL A 19 1.96 4.44 20.17
C VAL A 19 1.43 4.34 18.75
N GLU A 20 0.29 4.95 18.44
CA GLU A 20 -0.26 5.02 17.08
C GLU A 20 0.72 5.68 16.11
N GLN A 21 1.29 6.83 16.49
CA GLN A 21 2.29 7.53 15.69
C GLN A 21 3.54 6.67 15.46
N CYS A 22 4.08 6.02 16.49
CA CYS A 22 5.21 5.11 16.30
C CYS A 22 4.84 3.94 15.38
N LEU A 23 3.66 3.33 15.54
CA LEU A 23 3.24 2.23 14.67
C LEU A 23 3.07 2.70 13.23
N GLU A 24 2.56 3.91 12.99
CA GLU A 24 2.46 4.49 11.65
C GLU A 24 3.83 4.80 11.05
N GLU A 25 4.82 5.22 11.86
CA GLU A 25 6.21 5.40 11.39
C GLU A 25 6.89 4.07 11.02
N TYR A 26 6.62 2.98 11.75
CA TYR A 26 7.25 1.68 11.51
C TYR A 26 6.51 0.81 10.49
N LEU A 27 5.18 0.93 10.42
CA LEU A 27 4.29 0.07 9.61
C LEU A 27 3.51 0.86 8.56
N GLY A 28 3.77 2.16 8.43
CA GLY A 28 3.16 3.00 7.41
C GLY A 28 3.55 2.54 6.00
N ASP A 29 2.75 2.97 5.04
CA ASP A 29 3.03 2.72 3.64
C ASP A 29 4.30 3.48 3.22
N ALA A 30 5.36 2.74 2.88
CA ALA A 30 6.63 3.31 2.46
C ALA A 30 6.50 4.14 1.16
N ASP A 31 5.46 3.86 0.37
CA ASP A 31 5.15 4.59 -0.86
C ASP A 31 4.18 5.77 -0.63
N ALA A 32 3.74 6.01 0.61
CA ALA A 32 2.83 7.11 0.94
C ALA A 32 3.44 8.47 0.58
N GLY A 33 2.72 9.25 -0.23
CA GLY A 33 3.15 10.57 -0.68
C GLY A 33 4.17 10.56 -1.81
N LEU A 34 4.56 9.39 -2.34
CA LEU A 34 5.38 9.32 -3.54
C LEU A 34 4.53 9.48 -4.80
N GLU A 35 5.03 10.27 -5.76
CA GLU A 35 4.43 10.36 -7.08
C GLU A 35 4.80 9.15 -7.95
N VAL A 36 3.80 8.63 -8.67
CA VAL A 36 4.02 7.54 -9.62
C VAL A 36 4.88 8.07 -10.77
N LYS A 37 6.03 7.43 -11.02
CA LYS A 37 6.89 7.75 -12.17
C LYS A 37 6.07 7.74 -13.47
N GLU A 38 6.31 8.73 -14.33
CA GLU A 38 5.55 8.88 -15.59
C GLU A 38 5.61 7.62 -16.49
N GLU A 39 6.74 6.92 -16.51
CA GLU A 39 6.88 5.65 -17.24
C GLU A 39 5.93 4.55 -16.73
N VAL A 40 5.66 4.51 -15.43
CA VAL A 40 4.77 3.53 -14.79
C VAL A 40 3.33 3.93 -15.04
N LYS A 41 3.03 5.22 -14.90
CA LYS A 41 1.71 5.80 -15.17
C LYS A 41 1.25 5.53 -16.61
N LEU A 42 2.12 5.72 -17.60
CA LEU A 42 1.82 5.43 -19.00
C LEU A 42 1.51 3.94 -19.23
N LYS A 43 2.30 3.03 -18.65
CA LYS A 43 2.06 1.57 -18.72
C LYS A 43 0.75 1.16 -18.07
N LEU A 44 0.39 1.80 -16.96
CA LEU A 44 -0.88 1.56 -16.27
C LEU A 44 -2.07 2.04 -17.11
N LEU A 45 -1.98 3.23 -17.71
CA LEU A 45 -3.02 3.75 -18.61
C LEU A 45 -3.22 2.86 -19.83
N GLU A 46 -2.16 2.35 -20.44
CA GLU A 46 -2.25 1.36 -21.52
C GLU A 46 -2.91 0.06 -21.06
N SER A 47 -2.54 -0.43 -19.86
CA SER A 47 -3.14 -1.64 -19.29
C SER A 47 -4.63 -1.46 -19.00
N MET A 48 -5.04 -0.29 -18.52
CA MET A 48 -6.45 0.05 -18.30
C MET A 48 -7.22 0.11 -19.62
N LYS A 49 -6.64 0.71 -20.67
CA LYS A 49 -7.25 0.75 -22.01
C LYS A 49 -7.46 -0.66 -22.58
N ARG A 50 -6.47 -1.55 -22.46
CA ARG A 50 -6.59 -2.97 -22.87
C ARG A 50 -7.70 -3.70 -22.14
N LYS A 51 -7.80 -3.52 -20.82
CA LYS A 51 -8.89 -4.07 -20.02
C LYS A 51 -10.27 -3.52 -20.45
N GLN A 52 -10.37 -2.23 -20.74
CA GLN A 52 -11.62 -1.61 -21.19
C GLN A 52 -12.04 -2.06 -22.60
N SER A 53 -11.08 -2.38 -23.48
CA SER A 53 -11.37 -2.93 -24.81
C SER A 53 -11.75 -4.42 -24.80
N GLY A 54 -11.87 -5.05 -23.63
CA GLY A 54 -12.27 -6.45 -23.49
C GLY A 54 -11.14 -7.45 -23.69
N GLU A 55 -9.88 -7.01 -23.73
CA GLU A 55 -8.75 -7.95 -23.57
C GLU A 55 -8.73 -8.38 -22.10
N ASN A 56 -9.22 -9.59 -21.85
CA ASN A 56 -9.21 -10.18 -20.53
C ASN A 56 -7.78 -10.29 -20.01
N SER A 57 -7.65 -10.12 -18.70
CA SER A 57 -6.41 -10.41 -17.98
C SER A 57 -5.96 -11.83 -18.35
N LEU A 58 -4.68 -11.98 -18.68
CA LEU A 58 -4.07 -13.30 -18.91
C LEU A 58 -4.36 -14.19 -17.70
N GLU A 59 -4.74 -15.44 -17.97
CA GLU A 59 -4.93 -16.41 -16.90
C GLU A 59 -3.61 -16.55 -16.11
N PRO A 60 -3.65 -16.77 -14.78
CA PRO A 60 -2.44 -16.85 -13.96
C PRO A 60 -1.38 -17.80 -14.53
N VAL A 61 -1.82 -18.90 -15.15
CA VAL A 61 -0.97 -19.89 -15.82
C VAL A 61 -0.24 -19.31 -17.03
N GLU A 62 -0.91 -18.48 -17.84
CA GLU A 62 -0.32 -17.83 -19.02
C GLU A 62 0.68 -16.75 -18.61
N VAL A 63 0.39 -16.01 -17.53
CA VAL A 63 1.32 -15.04 -16.94
C VAL A 63 2.60 -15.73 -16.47
N HIS A 64 2.46 -16.88 -15.80
CA HIS A 64 3.59 -17.64 -15.28
C HIS A 64 4.48 -18.19 -16.40
N GLN A 65 3.90 -18.72 -17.48
CA GLN A 65 4.67 -19.14 -18.65
C GLN A 65 5.38 -17.98 -19.35
N LYS A 66 4.70 -16.85 -19.55
CA LYS A 66 5.27 -15.68 -20.25
C LYS A 66 6.40 -15.01 -19.46
N LEU A 67 6.35 -15.07 -18.13
CA LEU A 67 7.35 -14.50 -17.23
C LEU A 67 8.40 -15.51 -16.76
N GLY A 68 8.32 -16.77 -17.20
CA GLY A 68 9.26 -17.83 -16.78
C GLY A 68 9.18 -18.19 -15.30
N MET A 69 8.04 -17.91 -14.66
CA MET A 69 7.81 -18.19 -13.24
C MET A 69 7.17 -19.57 -13.04
N LYS A 70 7.52 -20.28 -11.96
CA LYS A 70 6.81 -21.52 -11.59
C LYS A 70 5.37 -21.18 -11.22
N ALA A 71 4.43 -21.96 -11.76
CA ALA A 71 3.04 -21.77 -11.40
C ALA A 71 2.80 -22.06 -9.93
N ILE A 72 2.26 -21.07 -9.21
CA ILE A 72 1.80 -21.25 -7.84
C ILE A 72 0.36 -21.76 -7.94
N ALA A 73 0.13 -23.00 -7.52
CA ALA A 73 -1.23 -23.50 -7.34
C ALA A 73 -1.82 -22.79 -6.11
N LEU A 74 -2.87 -21.99 -6.34
CA LEU A 74 -3.73 -21.44 -5.29
C LEU A 74 -4.73 -22.49 -4.81
#